data_AF-A0AAE2ZF54-F1
#
_entry.id   AF-A0AAE2ZF54-F1
#
_cell.length_a   1.000
_cell.length_b   1.000
_cell.length_c   1.000
_cell.angle_alpha   90.00
_cell.angle_beta   90.00
_cell.angle_gamma   90.00
#
_symmetry.space_group_name_H-M   'P 1'
#
loop_
_entity.id
_entity.type
_entity.pdbx_description
1 polymer ?
#
loop_
_entity_poly.entity_id
_entity_poly.type
_entity_poly.pdbx_seq_one_letter_code
_entity_poly.pdbx_strand_id
1 'polypeptide(L)' 'MVELKCNFCGRSQTKVPILILAKDNAAGICSTCVGDCVQHMGLLIKESKTTFELPTEEKEG' A
#
# COMPACT_ATOMS: atom_id res chain seq x y z
N MET A 1 -25.83 3.63 -0.84
CA MET A 1 -24.78 2.85 -0.15
C MET A 1 -23.48 3.15 -0.87
N VAL A 2 -22.44 3.65 -0.19
CA VAL A 2 -21.14 3.91 -0.83
C VAL A 2 -20.41 2.57 -0.94
N GLU A 3 -20.15 2.11 -2.16
CA GLU A 3 -19.42 0.86 -2.38
C GLU A 3 -17.92 1.10 -2.20
N LEU A 4 -17.33 0.41 -1.22
CA LEU A 4 -15.89 0.46 -0.96
C LEU A 4 -15.14 -0.33 -2.02
N LYS A 5 -14.17 0.32 -2.66
CA LYS A 5 -13.38 -0.26 -3.76
C LYS A 5 -11.91 0.14 -3.65
N CYS A 6 -11.05 -0.68 -4.25
CA CYS A 6 -9.66 -0.33 -4.47
C CYS A 6 -9.56 0.82 -5.48
N ASN A 7 -8.87 1.90 -5.13
CA ASN A 7 -8.64 3.03 -6.04
C ASN A 7 -7.71 2.69 -7.20
N PHE A 8 -6.92 1.63 -7.08
CA PHE A 8 -5.92 1.23 -8.07
C PHE A 8 -6.48 0.28 -9.13
N CYS A 9 -7.13 -0.81 -8.71
CA CYS A 9 -7.69 -1.81 -9.63
C CYS A 9 -9.21 -1.71 -9.83
N GLY A 10 -9.90 -0.84 -9.09
CA GLY A 10 -11.34 -0.62 -9.19
C GLY A 10 -12.23 -1.72 -8.62
N ARG A 11 -11.67 -2.84 -8.15
CA ARG A 11 -12.45 -3.96 -7.57
C ARG A 11 -13.07 -3.58 -6.22
N SER A 12 -14.32 -3.98 -6.01
CA SER A 12 -15.06 -3.80 -4.76
C SER A 12 -14.50 -4.68 -3.62
N GLN A 13 -14.83 -4.35 -2.37
CA GLN A 13 -14.38 -5.11 -1.19
C GLN A 13 -14.76 -6.61 -1.25
N THR A 14 -15.87 -6.94 -1.90
CA THR A 14 -16.36 -8.33 -2.04
C THR A 14 -15.58 -9.14 -3.07
N LYS A 15 -14.83 -8.46 -3.96
CA LYS A 15 -14.05 -9.07 -5.04
C LYS A 15 -12.55 -9.12 -4.74
N VAL A 16 -12.14 -8.69 -3.55
CA VAL A 16 -10.73 -8.71 -3.12
C VAL A 16 -10.61 -9.39 -1.76
N PRO A 17 -9.50 -10.10 -1.48
CA PRO A 17 -9.33 -10.78 -0.20
C PRO A 17 -9.30 -9.81 0.99
N ILE A 18 -8.61 -8.68 0.81
CA ILE A 18 -8.44 -7.63 1.82
C ILE A 18 -8.49 -6.29 1.11
N LEU A 19 -9.27 -5.35 1.65
CA LEU A 19 -9.29 -3.95 1.25
C LEU A 19 -8.87 -3.09 2.46
N ILE A 20 -7.72 -2.44 2.35
CA ILE A 20 -7.19 -1.52 3.35
C ILE A 20 -7.76 -0.14 3.05
N LEU A 21 -8.32 0.55 4.04
CA LEU A 21 -8.96 1.85 3.88
C LEU A 21 -8.17 2.92 4.65
N ALA A 22 -8.15 4.14 4.10
CA ALA A 22 -7.74 5.32 4.85
C ALA A 22 -8.74 5.58 6.00
N LYS A 23 -8.30 6.28 7.05
CA LYS A 23 -9.10 6.57 8.26
C LYS A 23 -10.49 7.14 7.94
N ASP A 24 -10.57 8.01 6.93
CA ASP A 24 -11.82 8.67 6.51
C ASP A 24 -12.50 7.97 5.32
N ASN A 25 -12.08 6.75 4.96
CA ASN A 25 -12.54 6.00 3.78
C ASN A 25 -12.39 6.75 2.44
N ALA A 26 -11.59 7.82 2.40
CA ALA A 26 -11.37 8.62 1.19
C ALA A 26 -10.59 7.86 0.10
N ALA A 27 -9.84 6.83 0.50
CA ALA A 27 -9.10 5.95 -0.40
C ALA A 27 -9.04 4.53 0.17
N GLY A 28 -8.83 3.57 -0.72
CA GLY A 28 -8.59 2.18 -0.39
C GLY A 28 -7.63 1.51 -1.36
N ILE A 29 -6.85 0.57 -0.84
CA ILE A 29 -5.93 -0.27 -1.61
C ILE A 29 -6.13 -1.74 -1.22
N CYS A 30 -6.24 -2.64 -2.20
CA CYS A 30 -6.35 -4.07 -1.91
C CYS A 30 -4.98 -4.73 -1.78
N SER A 31 -4.94 -5.87 -1.07
CA SER A 31 -3.69 -6.63 -0.85
C SER A 31 -2.98 -7.04 -2.13
N THR A 32 -3.71 -7.32 -3.22
CA THR A 32 -3.12 -7.61 -4.54
C THR A 32 -2.31 -6.42 -5.06
N CYS A 33 -2.90 -5.22 -5.06
CA CYS A 33 -2.21 -4.01 -5.52
C CYS A 33 -1.02 -3.64 -4.63
N VAL A 34 -1.09 -3.91 -3.32
CA VAL A 34 0.09 -3.78 -2.44
C VAL A 34 1.20 -4.72 -2.90
N GLY A 35 0.88 -6.00 -3.15
CA GLY A 35 1.85 -6.99 -3.63
C GLY A 35 2.47 -6.61 -4.99
N ASP A 36 1.67 -6.11 -5.93
CA ASP A 36 2.15 -5.63 -7.23
C ASP A 36 3.07 -4.41 -7.06
N CYS A 37 2.71 -3.45 -6.20
CA CYS A 37 3.56 -2.30 -5.90
C CYS A 37 4.89 -2.73 -5.28
N VAL A 38 4.87 -3.64 -4.30
CA VAL A 38 6.10 -4.14 -3.65
C VAL A 38 6.98 -4.90 -4.65
N GLN A 39 6.41 -5.67 -5.56
CA GLN A 39 7.19 -6.35 -6.60
C GLN A 39 7.86 -5.34 -7.55
N HIS A 40 7.11 -4.36 -8.05
CA HIS A 40 7.69 -3.34 -8.93
C HIS A 40 8.70 -2.44 -8.21
N MET A 41 8.43 -2.02 -6.97
CA MET A 41 9.38 -1.21 -6.18
C MET A 41 10.58 -2.03 -5.71
N GLY A 42 10.39 -3.30 -5.35
CA GLY A 42 11.48 -4.20 -4.98
C GLY A 42 12.45 -4.46 -6.13
N LEU A 43 11.96 -4.42 -7.38
CA LEU A 43 12.82 -4.40 -8.58
C LEU A 43 13.62 -3.08 -8.66
N LEU A 44 12.98 -1.93 -8.44
CA LEU A 44 13.65 -0.63 -8.43
C LEU A 44 14.73 -0.51 -7.33
N ILE A 45 14.50 -1.08 -6.14
CA ILE A 45 15.46 -1.09 -5.02
C ILE A 45 16.61 -2.09 -5.30
N LYS A 46 16.36 -3.21 -5.99
CA LYS A 46 17.46 -4.13 -6.37
C LYS A 46 18.39 -3.51 -7.42
N GLU A 47 17.86 -2.71 -8.35
CA GLU A 47 18.67 -2.04 -9.36
C GLU A 47 19.36 -0.76 -8.82
N SER A 48 18.78 -0.13 -7.80
CA SER A 48 19.36 1.04 -7.13
C SER A 48 20.09 0.58 -5.87
N LYS A 49 21.43 0.47 -5.89
CA LYS A 49 22.28 0.36 -4.68
C LYS A 49 22.18 1.64 -3.81
N THR A 50 21.00 1.96 -3.30
CA THR A 50 20.75 3.03 -2.35
C THR A 50 20.09 2.41 -1.14
N THR A 51 20.88 2.26 -0.08
CA THR A 51 20.41 1.95 1.27
C THR A 51 19.42 3.03 1.68
N PHE A 52 18.17 2.67 1.89
CA PHE A 52 17.18 3.57 2.48
C PHE A 52 17.32 3.47 4.00
N GLU A 53 17.99 4.45 4.61
CA GLU A 53 18.07 4.58 6.06
C GLU A 53 16.69 5.05 6.56
N LEU A 54 15.97 4.18 7.28
CA LEU A 54 14.77 4.59 8.00
C LEU A 54 15.18 5.54 9.13
N PRO A 55 14.60 6.75 9.25
CA PRO A 55 14.84 7.57 10.42
C PRO A 55 14.27 6.87 11.65
N THR A 56 15.14 6.41 12.54
CA THR A 56 14.76 6.00 13.89
C THR A 56 14.47 7.28 14.68
N GLU A 57 13.19 7.63 14.83
CA GLU A 57 12.80 8.62 15.83
C GLU A 57 12.99 8.02 17.23
N GLU A 58 14.19 8.20 17.77
CA GLU A 58 14.46 8.07 19.20
C GLU A 58 13.94 9.33 19.89
N LYS A 59 12.75 9.25 20.51
CA LYS A 59 12.34 10.27 21.50
C LYS A 59 12.81 9.82 22.88
N GLU A 60 13.88 10.45 23.36
CA GLU A 60 14.22 10.51 24.78
C GLU A 60 13.07 11.13 25.59
N GLY A 61 12.78 10.54 26.74
CA GLY A 61 11.86 11.03 27.75
C GLY A 61 11.94 10.18 29.01
#